data_AF-I0V0Y9-F1
#
_entry.id   AF-I0V0Y9-F1
#
_cell.length_a   1.000
_cell.length_b   1.000
_cell.length_c   1.000
_cell.angle_alpha   90.00
_cell.angle_beta   90.00
_cell.angle_gamma   90.00
#
_symmetry.space_group_name_H-M   'P 1'
#
loop_
_entity.id
_entity.type
_entity.pdbx_description
1 polymer ?
#
loop_
_entity_poly.entity_id
_entity_poly.type
_entity_poly.pdbx_seq_one_letter_code
_entity_poly.pdbx_strand_id
1 'polypeptide(L)'
;MPIVENVLRTAAFGGSRLAEADAATPPGGGPLLTPVQRWLDAVVRGARGEYAAAAAVLQPLSRHGDGVIASLAASALASHRRQLGGHAAALRLDGIALRRVVEAGQADHVATGPGWGRGDPDGLDQAGALSDALLGLAADHLGLGRLAECEALLTRAARAVAVSGCWRAEVRLGWVQAELALASGRPFDSISPAKRALALAEARGAARHVAKSQLVLGAALVASDERRGPDRQREPDGQGGQKGRAGVLGKSGRPGGLGRPGESGGPDRRQRARELVGAALTEARRNGWRSLTWPALLLFADLEPEQAVWSRSRVTDELSALLASTDPVGRRLARDSPWVPI
;
A
#
# COMPACT_ATOMS: atom_id res chain seq x y z
N MET A 1 -9.34 22.65 19.30
CA MET A 1 -9.84 21.34 18.82
C MET A 1 -9.56 21.11 17.32
N PRO A 2 -10.01 21.94 16.35
CA PRO A 2 -9.81 21.67 14.91
C PRO A 2 -8.34 21.74 14.46
N ILE A 3 -7.51 22.56 15.13
CA ILE A 3 -6.06 22.64 14.84
C ILE A 3 -5.36 21.31 15.14
N VAL A 4 -5.65 20.69 16.29
CA VAL A 4 -5.05 19.40 16.70
C VAL A 4 -5.44 18.29 15.74
N GLU A 5 -6.72 18.22 15.35
CA GLU A 5 -7.17 17.22 14.37
C GLU A 5 -6.52 17.40 13.00
N ASN A 6 -6.40 18.64 12.50
CA ASN A 6 -5.74 18.91 11.22
C ASN A 6 -4.24 18.55 11.24
N VAL A 7 -3.55 18.81 12.35
CA VAL A 7 -2.15 18.40 12.54
C VAL A 7 -2.04 16.87 12.50
N LEU A 8 -2.92 16.17 13.23
CA LEU A 8 -2.95 14.71 13.27
C LEU A 8 -3.33 14.08 11.92
N ARG A 9 -4.28 14.64 11.18
CA ARG A 9 -4.63 14.21 9.81
C ARG A 9 -3.45 14.36 8.86
N THR A 10 -2.75 15.50 8.94
CA THR A 10 -1.53 15.73 8.15
C THR A 10 -0.46 14.70 8.50
N ALA A 11 -0.20 14.45 9.79
CA ALA A 11 0.79 13.47 10.21
C ALA A 11 0.39 12.02 9.82
N ALA A 12 -0.90 11.68 9.88
CA ALA A 12 -1.40 10.35 9.55
C ALA A 12 -1.32 10.06 8.04
N PHE A 13 -1.63 11.07 7.20
CA PHE A 13 -1.90 10.86 5.77
C PHE A 13 -1.11 11.74 4.80
N GLY A 14 -0.56 12.88 5.23
CA GLY A 14 -0.21 14.05 4.40
C GLY A 14 1.15 14.74 4.60
N GLY A 15 2.10 14.22 5.40
CA GLY A 15 3.49 14.73 5.43
C GLY A 15 4.00 15.30 6.76
N SER A 16 5.22 15.89 6.72
CA SER A 16 6.14 16.13 7.85
C SER A 16 5.67 17.18 8.87
N ARG A 17 4.68 16.81 9.68
CA ARG A 17 4.30 17.50 10.93
C ARG A 17 4.42 16.59 12.15
N LEU A 18 5.32 15.61 12.05
CA LEU A 18 5.51 14.60 13.09
C LEU A 18 5.85 15.23 14.45
N ALA A 19 6.73 16.24 14.47
CA ALA A 19 7.06 16.98 15.68
C ALA A 19 5.87 17.77 16.26
N GLU A 20 5.04 18.37 15.40
CA GLU A 20 3.82 19.08 15.81
C GLU A 20 2.75 18.12 16.34
N ALA A 21 2.63 16.93 15.75
CA ALA A 21 1.73 15.88 16.20
C ALA A 21 2.15 15.30 17.56
N ASP A 22 3.46 15.13 17.79
CA ASP A 22 4.01 14.70 19.07
C ASP A 22 3.77 15.78 20.14
N ALA A 23 3.96 17.05 19.81
CA ALA A 23 3.63 18.16 20.71
C ALA A 23 2.12 18.27 21.00
N ALA A 24 1.27 17.93 20.03
CA ALA A 24 -0.18 17.94 20.18
C ALA A 24 -0.74 16.75 20.96
N THR A 25 0.06 15.71 21.22
CA THR A 25 -0.35 14.48 21.89
C THR A 25 0.42 14.29 23.20
N PRO A 26 -0.19 14.51 24.38
CA PRO A 26 0.52 14.31 25.63
C PRO A 26 0.94 12.84 25.81
N PRO A 27 2.11 12.57 26.45
CA PRO A 27 2.54 11.20 26.75
C PRO A 27 1.47 10.51 27.61
N GLY A 28 0.93 9.40 27.10
CA GLY A 28 -0.15 8.66 27.74
C GLY A 28 -1.55 8.84 27.14
N GLY A 29 -1.71 9.58 26.03
CA GLY A 29 -2.97 9.63 25.28
C GLY A 29 -4.15 10.15 26.12
N GLY A 30 -3.92 11.25 26.85
CA GLY A 30 -4.79 11.72 27.92
C GLY A 30 -6.28 11.90 27.53
N PRO A 31 -7.20 11.89 28.51
CA PRO A 31 -8.67 11.89 28.34
C PRO A 31 -9.26 13.11 27.59
N LEU A 32 -8.43 14.04 27.13
CA LEU A 32 -8.81 15.27 26.44
C LEU A 32 -8.98 15.10 24.92
N LEU A 33 -8.46 14.02 24.33
CA LEU A 33 -8.61 13.76 22.89
C LEU A 33 -9.97 13.12 22.56
N THR A 34 -10.61 13.58 21.50
CA THR A 34 -11.79 12.93 20.92
C THR A 34 -11.43 11.53 20.39
N PRO A 35 -12.40 10.62 20.22
CA PRO A 35 -12.12 9.31 19.63
C PRO A 35 -11.42 9.36 18.27
N VAL A 36 -11.77 10.34 17.41
CA VAL A 36 -11.10 10.57 16.11
C VAL A 36 -9.64 10.93 16.30
N GLN A 37 -9.35 11.87 17.20
CA GLN A 37 -7.99 12.31 17.47
C GLN A 37 -7.15 11.15 18.04
N ARG A 38 -7.72 10.35 18.96
CA ARG A 38 -7.06 9.13 19.46
C ARG A 38 -6.79 8.12 18.34
N TRP A 39 -7.74 7.93 17.43
CA TRP A 39 -7.55 7.04 16.29
C TRP A 39 -6.44 7.55 15.35
N LEU A 40 -6.44 8.85 15.02
CA LEU A 40 -5.40 9.46 14.18
C LEU A 40 -4.01 9.36 14.83
N ASP A 41 -3.89 9.66 16.12
CA ASP A 41 -2.63 9.46 16.88
C ASP A 41 -2.16 8.00 16.77
N ALA A 42 -3.06 7.03 16.95
CA ALA A 42 -2.70 5.63 16.81
C ALA A 42 -2.27 5.25 15.38
N VAL A 43 -2.82 5.87 14.34
CA VAL A 43 -2.37 5.72 12.95
C VAL A 43 -0.96 6.28 12.76
N VAL A 44 -0.66 7.46 13.34
CA VAL A 44 0.68 8.06 13.31
C VAL A 44 1.70 7.17 14.01
N ARG A 45 1.39 6.68 15.21
CA ARG A 45 2.23 5.72 15.96
C ARG A 45 2.47 4.44 15.17
N GLY A 46 1.40 3.89 14.59
CA GLY A 46 1.47 2.73 13.71
C GLY A 46 2.36 2.93 12.49
N ALA A 47 2.32 4.11 11.86
CA ALA A 47 3.20 4.44 10.75
C ALA A 47 4.69 4.38 11.15
N ARG A 48 5.02 4.83 12.37
CA ARG A 48 6.38 4.80 12.96
C ARG A 48 6.82 3.42 13.45
N GLY A 49 5.93 2.42 13.43
CA GLY A 49 6.21 1.08 13.97
C GLY A 49 6.06 0.97 15.49
N GLU A 50 5.45 1.96 16.15
CA GLU A 50 5.12 1.92 17.58
C GLU A 50 3.85 1.09 17.83
N TYR A 51 3.85 -0.17 17.37
CA TYR A 51 2.65 -0.99 17.33
C TYR A 51 2.08 -1.31 18.72
N ALA A 52 2.91 -1.39 19.76
CA ALA A 52 2.43 -1.56 21.13
C ALA A 52 1.61 -0.36 21.60
N ALA A 53 2.13 0.86 21.40
CA ALA A 53 1.44 2.10 21.78
C ALA A 53 0.17 2.30 20.95
N ALA A 54 0.25 2.07 19.63
CA ALA A 54 -0.92 2.14 18.76
C ALA A 54 -2.00 1.11 19.16
N ALA A 55 -1.60 -0.14 19.47
CA ALA A 55 -2.54 -1.18 19.88
C ALA A 55 -3.22 -0.86 21.22
N ALA A 56 -2.53 -0.24 22.17
CA ALA A 56 -3.11 0.19 23.46
C ALA A 56 -4.26 1.18 23.28
N VAL A 57 -4.20 2.02 22.24
CA VAL A 57 -5.28 2.96 21.89
C VAL A 57 -6.37 2.29 21.04
N LEU A 58 -5.98 1.51 20.02
CA LEU A 58 -6.92 0.93 19.05
C LEU A 58 -7.76 -0.21 19.63
N GLN A 59 -7.23 -1.00 20.56
CA GLN A 59 -7.98 -2.13 21.13
C GLN A 59 -9.23 -1.67 21.90
N PRO A 60 -9.17 -0.71 22.84
CA PRO A 60 -10.38 -0.14 23.43
C PRO A 60 -11.30 0.53 22.40
N LEU A 61 -10.73 1.32 21.46
CA LEU A 61 -11.52 2.01 20.43
C LEU A 61 -12.28 1.06 19.50
N SER A 62 -11.76 -0.14 19.22
CA SER A 62 -12.46 -1.15 18.42
C SER A 62 -13.75 -1.67 19.08
N ARG A 63 -13.95 -1.36 20.36
CA ARG A 63 -15.15 -1.69 21.15
C ARG A 63 -16.05 -0.48 21.43
N HIS A 64 -15.76 0.66 20.82
CA HIS A 64 -16.55 1.89 20.99
C HIS A 64 -18.02 1.68 20.58
N GLY A 65 -18.92 2.45 21.18
CA GLY A 65 -20.37 2.36 20.90
C GLY A 65 -20.75 2.85 19.50
N ASP A 66 -20.03 3.87 19.02
CA ASP A 66 -20.06 4.28 17.62
C ASP A 66 -19.38 3.23 16.72
N GLY A 67 -20.16 2.63 15.82
CA GLY A 67 -19.69 1.57 14.94
C GLY A 67 -18.71 2.02 13.85
N VAL A 68 -18.73 3.29 13.44
CA VAL A 68 -17.74 3.83 12.49
C VAL A 68 -16.38 3.94 13.16
N ILE A 69 -16.32 4.49 14.38
CA ILE A 69 -15.08 4.50 15.19
C ILE A 69 -14.56 3.09 15.41
N ALA A 70 -15.45 2.18 15.84
CA ALA A 70 -15.07 0.80 16.11
C ALA A 70 -14.51 0.10 14.85
N SER A 71 -15.12 0.36 13.69
CA SER A 71 -14.65 -0.14 12.40
C SER A 71 -13.27 0.39 12.03
N LEU A 72 -13.09 1.71 12.03
CA LEU A 72 -11.82 2.35 11.72
C LEU A 72 -10.70 1.86 12.64
N ALA A 73 -10.99 1.72 13.94
CA ALA A 73 -10.01 1.23 14.92
C ALA A 73 -9.63 -0.24 14.69
N ALA A 74 -10.61 -1.09 14.39
CA ALA A 74 -10.38 -2.49 14.08
C ALA A 74 -9.54 -2.65 12.79
N SER A 75 -9.86 -1.92 11.72
CA SER A 75 -9.09 -1.96 10.47
C SER A 75 -7.69 -1.36 10.58
N ALA A 76 -7.48 -0.34 11.41
CA ALA A 76 -6.14 0.17 11.70
C ALA A 76 -5.30 -0.89 12.45
N LEU A 77 -5.88 -1.57 13.45
CA LEU A 77 -5.21 -2.65 14.15
C LEU A 77 -4.92 -3.84 13.22
N ALA A 78 -5.86 -4.18 12.32
CA ALA A 78 -5.67 -5.20 11.29
C ALA A 78 -4.49 -4.88 10.38
N SER A 79 -4.37 -3.61 9.95
CA SER A 79 -3.24 -3.13 9.15
C SER A 79 -1.91 -3.36 9.87
N HIS A 80 -1.82 -3.10 11.17
CA HIS A 80 -0.60 -3.39 11.95
C HIS A 80 -0.27 -4.89 11.98
N ARG A 81 -1.29 -5.76 12.10
CA ARG A 81 -1.09 -7.21 12.04
C ARG A 81 -0.60 -7.65 10.66
N ARG A 82 -1.12 -7.06 9.58
CA ARG A 82 -0.65 -7.29 8.20
C ARG A 82 0.80 -6.88 7.98
N GLN A 83 1.23 -5.75 8.53
CA GLN A 83 2.64 -5.31 8.44
C GLN A 83 3.62 -6.26 9.12
N LEU A 84 3.13 -7.07 10.07
CA LEU A 84 3.86 -8.11 10.76
C LEU A 84 3.61 -9.50 10.13
N GLY A 85 3.03 -9.54 8.92
CA GLY A 85 2.73 -10.76 8.17
C GLY A 85 1.65 -11.67 8.80
N GLY A 86 0.91 -11.16 9.79
CA GLY A 86 -0.14 -11.87 10.51
C GLY A 86 -1.51 -11.79 9.84
N HIS A 87 -1.62 -12.24 8.59
CA HIS A 87 -2.84 -12.09 7.77
C HIS A 87 -4.09 -12.75 8.37
N ALA A 88 -3.97 -13.93 8.98
CA ALA A 88 -5.12 -14.57 9.63
C ALA A 88 -5.66 -13.76 10.82
N ALA A 89 -4.79 -13.11 11.58
CA ALA A 89 -5.19 -12.25 12.69
C ALA A 89 -5.82 -10.95 12.20
N ALA A 90 -5.26 -10.36 11.14
CA ALA A 90 -5.79 -9.19 10.46
C ALA A 90 -7.18 -9.46 9.85
N LEU A 91 -7.37 -10.60 9.19
CA LEU A 91 -8.63 -11.02 8.58
C LEU A 91 -9.79 -10.97 9.58
N ARG A 92 -9.57 -11.49 10.80
CA ARG A 92 -10.59 -11.45 11.86
C ARG A 92 -10.93 -10.02 12.29
N LEU A 93 -9.92 -9.15 12.36
CA LEU A 93 -10.10 -7.75 12.76
C LEU A 93 -10.83 -6.96 11.67
N ASP A 94 -10.46 -7.14 10.39
CA ASP A 94 -11.17 -6.51 9.27
C ASP A 94 -12.61 -7.08 9.12
N GLY A 95 -12.85 -8.35 9.49
CA GLY A 95 -14.20 -8.90 9.61
C GLY A 95 -15.03 -8.27 10.74
N ILE A 96 -14.41 -7.99 11.89
CA ILE A 96 -15.04 -7.21 12.97
C ILE A 96 -15.35 -5.79 12.47
N ALA A 97 -14.41 -5.16 11.77
CA ALA A 97 -14.60 -3.82 11.23
C ALA A 97 -15.81 -3.75 10.30
N LEU A 98 -15.89 -4.68 9.33
CA LEU A 98 -17.02 -4.78 8.41
C LEU A 98 -18.35 -4.94 9.14
N ARG A 99 -18.41 -5.80 10.16
CA ARG A 99 -19.63 -5.98 10.96
C ARG A 99 -20.05 -4.67 11.63
N ARG A 100 -19.10 -3.98 12.28
CA ARG A 100 -19.38 -2.74 13.03
C ARG A 100 -19.91 -1.62 12.15
N VAL A 101 -19.35 -1.42 10.96
CA VAL A 101 -19.81 -0.37 10.06
C VAL A 101 -21.15 -0.70 9.40
N VAL A 102 -21.46 -1.98 9.17
CA VAL A 102 -22.78 -2.41 8.70
C VAL A 102 -23.85 -2.20 9.78
N GLU A 103 -23.57 -2.57 11.03
CA GLU A 103 -24.46 -2.32 12.17
C GLU A 103 -24.72 -0.81 12.36
N ALA A 104 -23.69 0.04 12.23
CA ALA A 104 -23.85 1.49 12.30
C ALA A 104 -24.77 2.03 11.20
N GLY A 105 -24.59 1.56 9.96
CA GLY A 105 -25.44 1.98 8.83
C GLY A 105 -26.91 1.61 8.97
N GLN A 106 -27.21 0.52 9.69
CA GLN A 106 -28.58 0.13 10.00
C GLN A 106 -29.19 1.00 11.12
N ALA A 107 -28.36 1.48 12.06
CA ALA A 107 -28.79 2.33 13.17
C ALA A 107 -28.98 3.80 12.76
N ASP A 108 -28.17 4.33 11.83
CA ASP A 108 -28.24 5.71 11.32
C ASP A 108 -29.50 6.02 10.49
N HIS A 109 -30.33 5.02 10.16
CA HIS A 109 -31.69 5.27 9.68
C HIS A 109 -32.58 5.95 10.76
N VAL A 110 -32.13 6.06 12.02
CA VAL A 110 -32.94 6.52 13.16
C VAL A 110 -32.34 7.71 13.94
N ALA A 111 -31.08 8.13 13.75
CA ALA A 111 -30.51 9.25 14.53
C ALA A 111 -29.43 10.07 13.80
N THR A 112 -29.72 11.36 13.57
CA THR A 112 -28.72 12.37 13.16
C THR A 112 -28.22 13.15 14.38
N GLY A 113 -27.13 12.70 14.98
CA GLY A 113 -26.37 13.49 15.95
C GLY A 113 -25.33 14.39 15.27
N PRO A 114 -24.91 15.52 15.88
CA PRO A 114 -23.87 16.38 15.32
C PRO A 114 -22.48 15.77 15.55
N GLY A 115 -21.86 15.31 14.46
CA GLY A 115 -20.51 14.75 14.39
C GLY A 115 -20.51 13.62 13.37
N TRP A 116 -19.47 13.53 12.51
CA TRP A 116 -19.38 12.67 11.30
C TRP A 116 -20.10 13.25 10.08
N GLY A 117 -19.43 14.15 9.38
CA GLY A 117 -19.91 14.61 8.09
C GLY A 117 -19.82 13.48 7.07
N ARG A 118 -20.95 13.08 6.49
CA ARG A 118 -20.96 12.32 5.24
C ARG A 118 -20.08 13.04 4.22
N GLY A 119 -19.13 12.34 3.61
CA GLY A 119 -18.15 12.94 2.70
C GLY A 119 -16.92 13.51 3.41
N ASP A 120 -16.48 12.91 4.52
CA ASP A 120 -15.17 13.24 5.11
C ASP A 120 -14.09 13.05 4.04
N PRO A 121 -13.23 14.05 3.78
CA PRO A 121 -12.28 13.98 2.66
C PRO A 121 -11.26 12.86 2.82
N ASP A 122 -10.96 12.44 4.05
CA ASP A 122 -10.09 11.30 4.34
C ASP A 122 -10.89 10.01 4.57
N GLY A 123 -12.20 9.99 4.32
CA GLY A 123 -13.06 8.82 4.52
C GLY A 123 -13.07 8.33 5.96
N LEU A 124 -13.09 9.24 6.93
CA LEU A 124 -13.36 8.92 8.34
C LEU A 124 -14.87 8.86 8.63
N ASP A 125 -15.66 8.51 7.62
CA ASP A 125 -17.10 8.32 7.68
C ASP A 125 -17.46 6.84 7.41
N GLN A 126 -18.76 6.52 7.41
CA GLN A 126 -19.25 5.17 7.20
C GLN A 126 -18.82 4.58 5.84
N ALA A 127 -18.83 5.37 4.77
CA ALA A 127 -18.50 4.90 3.43
C ALA A 127 -17.00 4.58 3.30
N GLY A 128 -16.14 5.44 3.87
CA GLY A 128 -14.71 5.21 3.95
C GLY A 128 -14.36 4.01 4.84
N ALA A 129 -15.01 3.88 6.01
CA ALA A 129 -14.81 2.75 6.92
C ALA A 129 -15.22 1.40 6.29
N LEU A 130 -16.33 1.36 5.54
CA LEU A 130 -16.75 0.18 4.78
C LEU A 130 -15.72 -0.19 3.71
N SER A 131 -15.20 0.81 3.00
CA SER A 131 -14.17 0.60 1.98
C SER A 131 -12.88 0.07 2.58
N ASP A 132 -12.42 0.62 3.71
CA ASP A 132 -11.22 0.17 4.43
C ASP A 132 -11.35 -1.28 4.91
N ALA A 133 -12.51 -1.67 5.45
CA ALA A 133 -12.77 -3.03 5.92
C ALA A 133 -12.78 -4.05 4.77
N LEU A 134 -13.45 -3.75 3.66
CA LEU A 134 -13.50 -4.63 2.49
C LEU A 134 -12.14 -4.78 1.81
N LEU A 135 -11.38 -3.68 1.67
CA LEU A 135 -10.02 -3.70 1.15
C LEU A 135 -9.07 -4.48 2.07
N GLY A 136 -9.23 -4.34 3.39
CA GLY A 136 -8.50 -5.10 4.39
C GLY A 136 -8.73 -6.61 4.26
N LEU A 137 -9.99 -7.03 4.20
CA LEU A 137 -10.37 -8.43 3.96
C LEU A 137 -9.76 -8.97 2.66
N ALA A 138 -9.84 -8.22 1.56
CA ALA A 138 -9.24 -8.63 0.28
C ALA A 138 -7.72 -8.82 0.41
N ALA A 139 -7.01 -7.86 1.04
CA ALA A 139 -5.57 -7.92 1.25
C ALA A 139 -5.15 -9.10 2.15
N ASP A 140 -5.97 -9.47 3.14
CA ASP A 140 -5.68 -10.63 3.99
C ASP A 140 -5.93 -11.96 3.28
N HIS A 141 -6.96 -12.06 2.45
CA HIS A 141 -7.12 -13.22 1.56
C HIS A 141 -5.94 -13.35 0.60
N LEU A 142 -5.45 -12.24 0.05
CA LEU A 142 -4.24 -12.22 -0.78
C LEU A 142 -3.02 -12.76 -0.03
N GLY A 143 -2.74 -12.24 1.17
CA GLY A 143 -1.60 -12.68 1.99
C GLY A 143 -1.70 -14.12 2.51
N LEU A 144 -2.90 -14.71 2.48
CA LEU A 144 -3.16 -16.12 2.76
C LEU A 144 -3.15 -17.01 1.50
N GLY A 145 -2.84 -16.46 0.32
CA GLY A 145 -2.81 -17.19 -0.95
C GLY A 145 -4.20 -17.52 -1.54
N ARG A 146 -5.28 -16.93 -1.00
CA ARG A 146 -6.67 -17.17 -1.39
C ARG A 146 -7.09 -16.19 -2.49
N LEU A 147 -6.54 -16.39 -3.69
CA LEU A 147 -6.63 -15.41 -4.79
C LEU A 147 -8.06 -15.21 -5.29
N ALA A 148 -8.86 -16.28 -5.37
CA ALA A 148 -10.25 -16.20 -5.84
C ALA A 148 -11.12 -15.39 -4.87
N GLU A 149 -10.97 -15.61 -3.56
CA GLU A 149 -11.66 -14.86 -2.52
C GLU A 149 -11.21 -13.40 -2.48
N CYS A 150 -9.91 -13.15 -2.66
CA CYS A 150 -9.37 -11.80 -2.82
C CYS A 150 -10.04 -11.08 -4.00
N GLU A 151 -10.12 -11.70 -5.18
CA GLU A 151 -10.74 -11.12 -6.37
C GLU A 151 -12.23 -10.79 -6.17
N ALA A 152 -12.99 -11.72 -5.56
CA ALA A 152 -14.39 -11.53 -5.27
C ALA A 152 -14.63 -10.37 -4.28
N LEU A 153 -13.81 -10.29 -3.22
CA LEU A 153 -13.87 -9.20 -2.25
C LEU A 153 -13.43 -7.87 -2.85
N LEU A 154 -12.39 -7.87 -3.68
CA LEU A 154 -11.88 -6.66 -4.34
C LEU A 154 -12.91 -6.06 -5.30
N THR A 155 -13.70 -6.89 -5.97
CA THR A 155 -14.85 -6.45 -6.78
C THR A 155 -15.89 -5.71 -5.93
N ARG A 156 -16.19 -6.21 -4.73
CA ARG A 156 -17.11 -5.55 -3.78
C ARG A 156 -16.50 -4.26 -3.23
N ALA A 157 -15.22 -4.31 -2.87
CA ALA A 157 -14.46 -3.17 -2.38
C ALA A 157 -14.44 -2.02 -3.42
N ALA A 158 -14.23 -2.32 -4.69
CA ALA A 158 -14.24 -1.33 -5.76
C ALA A 158 -15.58 -0.56 -5.85
N ARG A 159 -16.71 -1.23 -5.64
CA ARG A 159 -18.03 -0.58 -5.59
C ARG A 159 -18.16 0.32 -4.36
N ALA A 160 -17.73 -0.14 -3.19
CA ALA A 160 -17.73 0.67 -1.97
C ALA A 160 -16.83 1.91 -2.11
N VAL A 161 -15.64 1.73 -2.67
CA VAL A 161 -14.68 2.82 -2.96
C VAL A 161 -15.31 3.86 -3.87
N ALA A 162 -15.95 3.43 -4.98
CA ALA A 162 -16.60 4.33 -5.92
C ALA A 162 -17.74 5.15 -5.28
N VAL A 163 -18.49 4.55 -4.33
CA VAL A 163 -19.51 5.26 -3.55
C VAL A 163 -18.88 6.22 -2.54
N SER A 164 -17.77 5.84 -1.91
CA SER A 164 -17.10 6.67 -0.91
C SER A 164 -16.47 7.94 -1.51
N GLY A 165 -15.95 7.88 -2.74
CA GLY A 165 -15.10 8.91 -3.31
C GLY A 165 -13.84 9.22 -2.48
N CYS A 166 -13.48 8.33 -1.55
CA CYS A 166 -12.38 8.52 -0.62
C CYS A 166 -11.05 8.22 -1.31
N TRP A 167 -10.18 9.23 -1.38
CA TRP A 167 -8.86 9.08 -2.02
C TRP A 167 -7.99 8.00 -1.37
N ARG A 168 -8.04 7.81 -0.04
CA ARG A 168 -7.27 6.76 0.64
C ARG A 168 -7.70 5.38 0.18
N ALA A 169 -9.01 5.17 0.07
CA ALA A 169 -9.59 3.90 -0.33
C ALA A 169 -9.28 3.61 -1.81
N GLU A 170 -9.30 4.64 -2.68
CA GLU A 170 -8.87 4.53 -4.08
C GLU A 170 -7.38 4.16 -4.23
N VAL A 171 -6.49 4.81 -3.47
CA VAL A 171 -5.05 4.46 -3.46
C VAL A 171 -4.86 3.01 -3.01
N ARG A 172 -5.50 2.59 -1.92
CA ARG A 172 -5.42 1.22 -1.39
C ARG A 172 -6.01 0.18 -2.35
N LEU A 173 -7.08 0.51 -3.06
CA LEU A 173 -7.64 -0.33 -4.12
C LEU A 173 -6.58 -0.60 -5.19
N GLY A 174 -5.87 0.43 -5.64
CA GLY A 174 -4.78 0.27 -6.61
C GLY A 174 -3.63 -0.61 -6.09
N TRP A 175 -3.29 -0.53 -4.80
CA TRP A 175 -2.29 -1.42 -4.19
C TRP A 175 -2.73 -2.88 -4.24
N VAL A 176 -3.94 -3.19 -3.75
CA VAL A 176 -4.42 -4.59 -3.71
C VAL A 176 -4.64 -5.15 -5.12
N GLN A 177 -5.10 -4.32 -6.07
CA GLN A 177 -5.17 -4.71 -7.49
C GLN A 177 -3.80 -5.07 -8.07
N ALA A 178 -2.77 -4.25 -7.79
CA ALA A 178 -1.42 -4.51 -8.26
C ALA A 178 -0.84 -5.79 -7.63
N GLU A 179 -0.97 -5.95 -6.30
CA GLU A 179 -0.46 -7.11 -5.58
C GLU A 179 -1.20 -8.40 -6.00
N LEU A 180 -2.53 -8.36 -6.22
CA LEU A 180 -3.29 -9.49 -6.78
C LEU A 180 -2.80 -9.88 -8.18
N ALA A 181 -2.55 -8.90 -9.06
CA ALA A 181 -2.01 -9.17 -10.39
C ALA A 181 -0.62 -9.84 -10.32
N LEU A 182 0.26 -9.38 -9.43
CA LEU A 182 1.56 -9.98 -9.18
C LEU A 182 1.42 -11.43 -8.68
N ALA A 183 0.62 -11.65 -7.64
CA ALA A 183 0.37 -12.97 -7.07
C ALA A 183 -0.30 -13.94 -8.07
N SER A 184 -1.08 -13.40 -9.02
CA SER A 184 -1.71 -14.18 -10.10
C SER A 184 -0.78 -14.44 -11.28
N GLY A 185 0.50 -14.08 -11.19
CA GLY A 185 1.48 -14.28 -12.25
C GLY A 185 1.30 -13.36 -13.47
N ARG A 186 0.59 -12.23 -13.31
CA ARG A 186 0.30 -11.23 -14.35
C ARG A 186 0.97 -9.89 -14.04
N PRO A 187 2.32 -9.81 -14.03
CA PRO A 187 3.01 -8.61 -13.56
C PRO A 187 2.76 -7.37 -14.42
N PHE A 188 2.55 -7.51 -15.73
CA PHE A 188 2.21 -6.35 -16.58
C PHE A 188 0.90 -5.68 -16.17
N ASP A 189 -0.11 -6.46 -15.75
CA ASP A 189 -1.41 -5.95 -15.30
C ASP A 189 -1.30 -5.16 -13.99
N SER A 190 -0.23 -5.39 -13.21
CA SER A 190 0.00 -4.70 -11.93
C SER A 190 0.47 -3.25 -12.09
N ILE A 191 1.06 -2.88 -13.24
CA ILE A 191 1.67 -1.56 -13.44
C ILE A 191 0.62 -0.45 -13.46
N SER A 192 -0.48 -0.65 -14.18
CA SER A 192 -1.54 0.36 -14.34
C SER A 192 -2.19 0.75 -13.00
N PRO A 193 -2.69 -0.19 -12.17
CA PRO A 193 -3.24 0.17 -10.85
C PRO A 193 -2.18 0.77 -9.91
N ALA A 194 -0.93 0.29 -9.93
CA ALA A 194 0.15 0.88 -9.13
C ALA A 194 0.46 2.33 -9.53
N LYS A 195 0.49 2.65 -10.83
CA LYS A 195 0.68 4.02 -11.33
C LYS A 195 -0.46 4.95 -10.91
N ARG A 196 -1.72 4.51 -11.01
CA ARG A 196 -2.87 5.30 -10.57
C ARG A 196 -2.82 5.61 -9.08
N ALA A 197 -2.47 4.60 -8.26
CA ALA A 197 -2.32 4.78 -6.82
C ALA A 197 -1.21 5.78 -6.47
N LEU A 198 -0.08 5.76 -7.19
CA LEU A 198 0.99 6.73 -7.00
C LEU A 198 0.54 8.15 -7.40
N ALA A 199 0.00 8.32 -8.59
CA ALA A 199 -0.43 9.62 -9.10
C ALA A 199 -1.48 10.27 -8.19
N LEU A 200 -2.44 9.49 -7.68
CA LEU A 200 -3.45 10.00 -6.74
C LEU A 200 -2.84 10.38 -5.40
N ALA A 201 -1.92 9.57 -4.86
CA ALA A 201 -1.23 9.90 -3.62
C ALA A 201 -0.38 11.18 -3.74
N GLU A 202 0.29 11.38 -4.88
CA GLU A 202 1.06 12.59 -5.20
C GLU A 202 0.14 13.82 -5.30
N ALA A 203 -0.98 13.71 -6.02
CA ALA A 203 -1.97 14.77 -6.16
C ALA A 203 -2.59 15.21 -4.82
N ARG A 204 -2.61 14.31 -3.82
CA ARG A 204 -3.10 14.59 -2.47
C ARG A 204 -2.00 15.06 -1.50
N GLY A 205 -0.74 15.13 -1.93
CA GLY A 205 0.38 15.43 -1.03
C GLY A 205 0.57 14.38 0.07
N ALA A 206 0.11 13.15 -0.17
CA ALA A 206 0.01 12.10 0.84
C ALA A 206 1.33 11.35 1.03
N ALA A 207 2.37 11.99 1.59
CA ALA A 207 3.76 11.52 1.55
C ALA A 207 3.97 10.03 1.93
N ARG A 208 3.27 9.54 2.97
CA ARG A 208 3.35 8.12 3.35
C ARG A 208 2.73 7.19 2.31
N HIS A 209 1.58 7.59 1.74
CA HIS A 209 0.94 6.85 0.66
C HIS A 209 1.77 6.92 -0.62
N VAL A 210 2.43 8.05 -0.90
CA VAL A 210 3.39 8.18 -2.00
C VAL A 210 4.53 7.16 -1.83
N ALA A 211 5.18 7.12 -0.66
CA ALA A 211 6.25 6.17 -0.39
C ALA A 211 5.79 4.71 -0.55
N LYS A 212 4.62 4.33 0.01
CA LYS A 212 4.08 2.97 -0.16
C LYS A 212 3.71 2.68 -1.63
N SER A 213 3.11 3.63 -2.35
CA SER A 213 2.79 3.50 -3.77
C SER A 213 4.05 3.36 -4.64
N GLN A 214 5.13 4.06 -4.31
CA GLN A 214 6.44 3.92 -4.97
C GLN A 214 7.01 2.51 -4.77
N LEU A 215 6.89 1.91 -3.59
CA LEU A 215 7.30 0.52 -3.35
C LEU A 215 6.47 -0.47 -4.17
N VAL A 216 5.15 -0.31 -4.22
CA VAL A 216 4.24 -1.17 -5.00
C VAL A 216 4.57 -1.06 -6.50
N LEU A 217 4.74 0.16 -7.02
CA LEU A 217 5.11 0.37 -8.42
C LEU A 217 6.52 -0.15 -8.73
N GLY A 218 7.48 0.03 -7.81
CA GLY A 218 8.83 -0.52 -7.93
C GLY A 218 8.80 -2.05 -8.08
N ALA A 219 8.09 -2.74 -7.19
CA ALA A 219 7.91 -4.19 -7.26
C ALA A 219 7.23 -4.63 -8.57
N ALA A 220 6.18 -3.92 -9.00
CA ALA A 220 5.49 -4.18 -10.27
C ALA A 220 6.43 -4.09 -11.49
N LEU A 221 7.33 -3.09 -11.50
CA LEU A 221 8.29 -2.89 -12.58
C LEU A 221 9.37 -3.98 -12.61
N VAL A 222 9.89 -4.39 -11.45
CA VAL A 222 10.88 -5.49 -11.33
C VAL A 222 10.31 -6.79 -11.84
N ALA A 223 9.15 -7.21 -11.34
CA ALA A 223 8.50 -8.46 -11.73
C ALA A 223 8.13 -8.49 -13.23
N SER A 224 7.81 -7.33 -13.81
CA SER A 224 7.50 -7.21 -15.24
C SER A 224 8.74 -7.24 -16.14
N ASP A 225 9.92 -6.97 -15.59
CA ASP A 225 11.19 -7.01 -16.30
C ASP A 225 11.78 -8.42 -16.32
N GLU A 226 11.71 -9.14 -15.19
CA GLU A 226 12.11 -10.55 -15.08
C GLU A 226 11.37 -11.45 -16.08
N ARG A 227 10.09 -11.18 -16.34
CA ARG A 227 9.31 -11.89 -17.36
C ARG A 227 9.73 -11.58 -18.80
N ARG A 228 10.38 -10.45 -19.08
CA ARG A 228 10.90 -10.12 -20.42
C ARG A 228 12.23 -10.82 -20.71
N GLY A 229 13.03 -11.11 -19.68
CA GLY A 229 14.34 -11.77 -19.80
C GLY A 229 14.34 -13.10 -20.56
N PRO A 230 13.44 -14.06 -20.27
CA PRO A 230 13.42 -15.36 -20.94
C PRO A 230 12.79 -15.35 -22.34
N ASP A 231 11.89 -14.41 -22.66
CA ASP A 231 11.22 -14.35 -23.97
C ASP A 231 12.09 -13.71 -25.08
N ARG A 232 13.13 -12.93 -24.73
CA ARG A 232 14.11 -12.43 -25.71
C ARG A 232 15.16 -13.47 -26.12
N GLN A 233 15.38 -14.52 -25.34
CA GLN A 233 16.32 -15.60 -25.67
C GLN A 233 15.67 -16.73 -26.49
N ARG A 234 14.40 -16.59 -26.86
CA ARG A 234 13.69 -17.49 -27.79
C ARG A 234 13.49 -16.84 -29.16
N GLU A 235 14.47 -16.08 -29.64
CA GLU A 235 14.61 -15.89 -31.09
C GLU A 235 15.16 -17.19 -31.68
N PRO A 236 14.53 -17.78 -32.71
CA PRO A 236 15.08 -18.96 -33.36
C PRO A 236 16.35 -18.58 -34.12
N ASP A 237 17.49 -19.00 -33.61
CA ASP A 237 18.75 -19.04 -34.36
C ASP A 237 18.58 -19.91 -35.61
N GLY A 238 18.52 -19.25 -36.76
CA GLY A 238 19.16 -19.68 -38.01
C GLY A 238 18.56 -20.83 -38.83
N GLN A 239 18.06 -20.48 -40.02
CA GLN A 239 18.53 -21.01 -41.33
C GLN A 239 17.81 -20.23 -42.43
N GLY A 240 18.43 -19.62 -43.43
CA GLY A 240 19.67 -20.02 -44.10
C GLY A 240 19.38 -20.53 -45.52
N GLY A 241 18.76 -19.70 -46.37
CA GLY A 241 18.96 -19.65 -47.84
C GLY A 241 18.43 -20.79 -48.73
N GLN A 242 17.55 -20.45 -49.69
CA GLN A 242 17.73 -20.90 -51.07
C GLN A 242 17.11 -19.94 -52.11
N LYS A 243 17.85 -19.79 -53.21
CA LYS A 243 17.66 -18.89 -54.36
C LYS A 243 16.47 -19.28 -55.24
N GLY A 244 15.86 -18.30 -55.92
CA GLY A 244 14.96 -18.55 -57.06
C GLY A 244 14.52 -17.27 -57.80
N ARG A 245 14.98 -17.11 -59.03
CA ARG A 245 14.95 -15.93 -59.93
C ARG A 245 13.57 -15.44 -60.45
N ALA A 246 13.53 -14.10 -60.67
CA ALA A 246 13.11 -13.31 -61.86
C ALA A 246 11.63 -13.09 -62.26
N GLY A 247 11.32 -11.82 -62.59
CA GLY A 247 10.15 -11.36 -63.38
C GLY A 247 9.50 -10.05 -62.87
N VAL A 248 10.07 -8.85 -63.07
CA VAL A 248 9.80 -7.90 -64.18
C VAL A 248 8.71 -6.82 -63.88
N LEU A 249 9.17 -5.56 -63.95
CA LEU A 249 8.52 -4.27 -64.28
C LEU A 249 7.49 -3.59 -63.34
N GLY A 250 7.83 -2.37 -62.90
CA GLY A 250 6.90 -1.33 -62.46
C GLY A 250 7.61 -0.10 -61.90
N LYS A 251 7.56 1.03 -62.63
CA LYS A 251 8.33 2.28 -62.43
C LYS A 251 7.78 3.18 -61.31
N SER A 252 8.57 4.22 -61.00
CA SER A 252 8.36 5.41 -60.13
C SER A 252 8.85 5.24 -58.68
N GLY A 253 9.56 6.16 -58.03
CA GLY A 253 10.02 7.51 -58.39
C GLY A 253 10.27 8.35 -57.12
N ARG A 254 11.51 8.31 -56.59
CA ARG A 254 12.17 9.24 -55.61
C ARG A 254 11.58 9.31 -54.17
N PRO A 255 12.20 10.07 -53.23
CA PRO A 255 13.29 9.60 -52.37
C PRO A 255 12.99 9.86 -50.87
N GLY A 256 13.89 9.42 -50.00
CA GLY A 256 13.90 9.87 -48.60
C GLY A 256 13.68 8.72 -47.63
N GLY A 257 14.79 8.08 -47.25
CA GLY A 257 14.82 7.21 -46.09
C GLY A 257 14.47 8.02 -44.85
N LEU A 258 13.24 7.90 -44.39
CA LEU A 258 12.91 8.09 -42.99
C LEU A 258 13.27 6.77 -42.31
N GLY A 259 14.46 6.75 -41.72
CA GLY A 259 14.82 5.73 -40.74
C GLY A 259 13.67 5.59 -39.76
N ARG A 260 13.29 4.34 -39.50
CA ARG A 260 12.42 4.01 -38.37
C ARG A 260 12.92 4.79 -37.16
N PRO A 261 12.09 5.58 -36.46
CA PRO A 261 12.51 6.15 -35.20
C PRO A 261 12.92 4.97 -34.32
N GLY A 262 14.20 4.92 -33.98
CA GLY A 262 14.72 4.00 -32.98
C GLY A 262 13.80 4.09 -31.77
N GLU A 263 13.37 2.93 -31.29
CA GLU A 263 12.57 2.79 -30.08
C GLU A 263 13.13 3.73 -29.02
N SER A 264 12.38 4.78 -28.75
CA SER A 264 12.77 5.84 -27.83
C SER A 264 12.96 5.20 -26.46
N GLY A 265 14.20 5.29 -25.97
CA GLY A 265 14.64 4.78 -24.68
C GLY A 265 13.83 5.37 -23.54
N GLY A 266 12.72 4.71 -23.20
CA GLY A 266 12.16 4.82 -21.87
C GLY A 266 13.22 4.32 -20.87
N PRO A 267 13.27 4.89 -19.65
CA PRO A 267 14.17 4.38 -18.64
C PRO A 267 13.96 2.88 -18.50
N ASP A 268 15.06 2.14 -18.46
CA ASP A 268 15.07 0.73 -18.09
C ASP A 268 14.14 0.55 -16.87
N ARG A 269 13.21 -0.41 -16.93
CA ARG A 269 12.18 -0.59 -15.89
C ARG A 269 12.84 -0.84 -14.54
N ARG A 270 13.98 -1.53 -14.55
CA ARG A 270 14.80 -1.80 -13.38
C ARG A 270 15.43 -0.51 -12.84
N GLN A 271 15.99 0.35 -13.69
CA GLN A 271 16.43 1.69 -13.30
C GLN A 271 15.29 2.54 -12.71
N ARG A 272 14.11 2.54 -13.32
CA ARG A 272 12.96 3.28 -12.78
C ARG A 272 12.49 2.72 -11.43
N ALA A 273 12.50 1.40 -11.27
CA ALA A 273 12.19 0.76 -9.99
C ALA A 273 13.17 1.18 -8.89
N ARG A 274 14.47 1.21 -9.20
CA ARG A 274 15.53 1.69 -8.30
C ARG A 274 15.29 3.12 -7.82
N GLU A 275 14.95 4.03 -8.73
CA GLU A 275 14.63 5.43 -8.37
C GLU A 275 13.43 5.52 -7.41
N LEU A 276 12.35 4.78 -7.71
CA LEU A 276 11.13 4.78 -6.90
C LEU A 276 11.39 4.20 -5.50
N VAL A 277 12.05 3.05 -5.42
CA VAL A 277 12.37 2.39 -4.14
C VAL A 277 13.36 3.22 -3.33
N GLY A 278 14.36 3.84 -3.97
CA GLY A 278 15.31 4.73 -3.30
C GLY A 278 14.65 6.00 -2.74
N ALA A 279 13.72 6.60 -3.49
CA ALA A 279 12.92 7.74 -3.02
C ALA A 279 12.05 7.35 -1.81
N ALA A 280 11.34 6.23 -1.90
CA ALA A 280 10.52 5.71 -0.80
C ALA A 280 11.33 5.42 0.46
N LEU A 281 12.51 4.81 0.32
CA LEU A 281 13.41 4.51 1.44
C LEU A 281 13.92 5.80 2.11
N THR A 282 14.30 6.80 1.31
CA THR A 282 14.76 8.10 1.81
C THR A 282 13.67 8.78 2.63
N GLU A 283 12.44 8.83 2.09
CA GLU A 283 11.32 9.49 2.74
C GLU A 283 10.85 8.73 3.98
N ALA A 284 10.82 7.40 3.94
CA ALA A 284 10.51 6.57 5.09
C ALA A 284 11.52 6.77 6.24
N ARG A 285 12.82 6.85 5.95
CA ARG A 285 13.85 7.11 6.96
C ARG A 285 13.72 8.50 7.57
N ARG A 286 13.54 9.54 6.75
CA ARG A 286 13.36 10.93 7.21
C ARG A 286 12.20 11.07 8.19
N ASN A 287 11.13 10.31 7.97
CA ASN A 287 9.91 10.36 8.78
C ASN A 287 9.81 9.24 9.83
N GLY A 288 10.84 8.39 9.98
CA GLY A 288 10.83 7.27 10.91
C GLY A 288 9.76 6.20 10.62
N TRP A 289 9.29 6.07 9.38
CA TRP A 289 8.29 5.08 8.98
C TRP A 289 8.90 3.68 8.82
N ARG A 290 9.30 3.07 9.93
CA ARG A 290 9.96 1.75 9.96
C ARG A 290 9.20 0.66 9.22
N SER A 291 7.86 0.74 9.24
CA SER A 291 6.96 -0.15 8.49
C SER A 291 7.16 -0.13 6.96
N LEU A 292 7.77 0.93 6.42
CA LEU A 292 8.12 1.07 5.00
C LEU A 292 9.64 0.97 4.75
N THR A 293 10.47 1.19 5.76
CA THR A 293 11.94 1.11 5.63
C THR A 293 12.41 -0.30 5.33
N TRP A 294 11.98 -1.31 6.08
CA TRP A 294 12.46 -2.69 5.88
C TRP A 294 11.99 -3.33 4.56
N PRO A 295 10.74 -3.15 4.07
CA PRO A 295 10.35 -3.68 2.76
C PRO A 295 11.08 -2.96 1.62
N ALA A 296 11.34 -1.66 1.77
CA ALA A 296 12.13 -0.90 0.80
C ALA A 296 13.56 -1.44 0.71
N LEU A 297 14.18 -1.77 1.85
CA LEU A 297 15.52 -2.37 1.88
C LEU A 297 15.56 -3.78 1.26
N LEU A 298 14.52 -4.59 1.44
CA LEU A 298 14.41 -5.89 0.76
C LEU A 298 14.35 -5.73 -0.76
N LEU A 299 13.43 -4.88 -1.26
CA LEU A 299 13.35 -4.60 -2.69
C LEU A 299 14.66 -4.01 -3.23
N PHE A 300 15.34 -3.16 -2.44
CA PHE A 300 16.62 -2.59 -2.83
C PHE A 300 17.72 -3.65 -2.89
N ALA A 301 17.71 -4.65 -2.00
CA ALA A 301 18.66 -5.77 -2.05
C ALA A 301 18.53 -6.60 -3.34
N ASP A 302 17.33 -6.72 -3.90
CA ASP A 302 17.09 -7.42 -5.16
C ASP A 302 17.48 -6.55 -6.38
N LEU A 303 17.29 -5.24 -6.27
CA LEU A 303 17.68 -4.25 -7.29
C LEU A 303 19.18 -4.00 -7.34
N GLU A 304 19.90 -4.08 -6.22
CA GLU A 304 21.33 -3.82 -6.07
C GLU A 304 22.08 -5.02 -5.49
N PRO A 305 22.41 -6.06 -6.29
CA PRO A 305 23.09 -7.26 -5.82
C PRO A 305 24.39 -6.98 -5.06
N GLU A 306 25.15 -5.96 -5.50
CA GLU A 306 26.40 -5.55 -4.87
C GLU A 306 26.21 -5.01 -3.44
N GLN A 307 25.04 -4.44 -3.14
CA GLN A 307 24.68 -3.90 -1.82
C GLN A 307 23.72 -4.81 -1.05
N ALA A 308 23.42 -6.00 -1.57
CA ALA A 308 22.37 -6.86 -1.03
C ALA A 308 22.67 -7.33 0.40
N VAL A 309 23.92 -7.68 0.70
CA VAL A 309 24.35 -8.09 2.06
C VAL A 309 24.16 -6.96 3.06
N TRP A 310 24.60 -5.75 2.70
CA TRP A 310 24.43 -4.57 3.55
C TRP A 310 22.95 -4.23 3.76
N SER A 311 22.16 -4.24 2.69
CA SER A 311 20.72 -3.97 2.75
C SER A 311 19.99 -4.98 3.63
N ARG A 312 20.30 -6.28 3.52
CA ARG A 312 19.73 -7.33 4.37
C ARG A 312 20.15 -7.20 5.84
N SER A 313 21.40 -6.85 6.13
CA SER A 313 21.82 -6.54 7.50
C SER A 313 21.00 -5.38 8.09
N ARG A 314 20.72 -4.35 7.30
CA ARG A 314 19.87 -3.22 7.74
C ARG A 314 18.41 -3.62 7.95
N VAL A 315 17.90 -4.59 7.20
CA VAL A 315 16.56 -5.16 7.43
C VAL A 315 16.49 -5.77 8.83
N THR A 316 17.50 -6.53 9.25
CA THR A 316 17.57 -7.12 10.60
C THR A 316 17.56 -6.04 11.70
N ASP A 317 18.33 -4.95 11.52
CA ASP A 317 18.33 -3.81 12.46
C ASP A 317 16.94 -3.18 12.59
N GLU A 318 16.29 -2.90 11.45
CA GLU A 318 14.98 -2.26 11.40
C GLU A 318 13.89 -3.14 12.02
N LEU A 319 13.90 -4.45 11.72
CA LEU A 319 12.96 -5.41 12.30
C LEU A 319 13.18 -5.56 13.81
N SER A 320 14.43 -5.60 14.27
CA SER A 320 14.73 -5.66 15.70
C SER A 320 14.16 -4.45 16.46
N ALA A 321 14.36 -3.24 15.93
CA ALA A 321 13.81 -2.02 16.51
C ALA A 321 12.26 -1.99 16.47
N LEU A 322 11.67 -2.42 15.35
CA LEU A 322 10.21 -2.50 15.19
C LEU A 322 9.60 -3.52 16.18
N LEU A 323 10.21 -4.69 16.36
CA LEU A 323 9.74 -5.72 17.29
C LEU A 323 9.86 -5.29 18.75
N ALA A 324 10.89 -4.50 19.11
CA ALA A 324 11.02 -3.93 20.45
C ALA A 324 9.80 -3.04 20.81
N SER A 325 9.28 -2.30 19.83
CA SER A 325 8.10 -1.43 19.97
C SER A 325 6.77 -2.12 19.62
N THR A 326 6.75 -3.44 19.47
CA THR A 326 5.56 -4.23 19.11
C THR A 326 5.02 -5.01 20.30
N ASP A 327 3.69 -5.06 20.43
CA ASP A 327 3.04 -5.82 21.51
C ASP A 327 3.27 -7.35 21.39
N PRO A 328 3.07 -8.13 22.47
CA PRO A 328 3.36 -9.56 22.47
C PRO A 328 2.65 -10.36 21.37
N VAL A 329 1.44 -9.98 20.97
CA VAL A 329 0.72 -10.66 19.88
C VAL A 329 1.41 -10.39 18.56
N GLY A 330 1.76 -9.12 18.29
CA GLY A 330 2.46 -8.74 17.07
C GLY A 330 3.82 -9.41 16.91
N ARG A 331 4.60 -9.52 18.00
CA ARG A 331 5.90 -10.21 17.97
C ARG A 331 5.79 -11.68 17.62
N ARG A 332 4.75 -12.38 18.11
CA ARG A 332 4.50 -13.78 17.73
C ARG A 332 4.14 -13.88 16.26
N LEU A 333 3.21 -13.05 15.79
CA LEU A 333 2.80 -13.04 14.38
C LEU A 333 3.99 -12.83 13.44
N ALA A 334 4.91 -11.92 13.77
CA ALA A 334 6.09 -11.67 12.97
C ALA A 334 7.04 -12.89 12.90
N ARG A 335 7.29 -13.54 14.04
CA ARG A 335 8.15 -14.74 14.11
C ARG A 335 7.56 -15.93 13.36
N ASP A 336 6.24 -16.07 13.39
CA ASP A 336 5.52 -17.17 12.74
C ASP A 336 5.25 -16.88 11.25
N SER A 337 5.60 -15.68 10.76
CA SER A 337 5.26 -15.24 9.41
C SER A 337 6.30 -15.69 8.38
N PRO A 338 5.88 -16.25 7.23
CA PRO A 338 6.79 -16.48 6.10
C PRO A 338 7.20 -15.18 5.39
N TRP A 339 6.56 -14.05 5.71
CA TRP A 339 6.76 -12.77 5.02
C TRP A 339 7.75 -11.84 5.73
N VAL A 340 8.08 -12.10 7.00
CA VAL A 340 8.94 -11.25 7.81
C VAL A 340 10.27 -11.97 8.07
N PRO A 341 11.39 -11.50 7.50
CA PRO A 341 12.67 -12.19 7.61
C PRO A 341 13.35 -11.91 8.97
N ILE A 342 12.95 -12.64 10.00
CA ILE A 342 13.48 -12.57 11.38
C ILE A 342 14.33 -13.80 11.70
#